data_AF-A0A8I2CX52-F1
#
_entry.id   AF-A0A8I2CX52-F1
#
_cell.length_a   1.000
_cell.length_b   1.000
_cell.length_c   1.000
_cell.angle_alpha   90.00
_cell.angle_beta   90.00
_cell.angle_gamma   90.00
#
_symmetry.space_group_name_H-M   'P 1'
#
loop_
_entity.id
_entity.type
_entity.pdbx_description
1 polymer ?
#
loop_
_entity_poly.entity_id
_entity_poly.type
_entity_poly.pdbx_seq_one_letter_code
_entity_poly.pdbx_strand_id
1 'polypeptide(L)' 'MDLKECANCGYKSETSFKDDICPECGKTFWKCENCGYTLTASSPPEACPSCKQKCLFKNITCYTPECGGPGNIDSRL' A
#
# COMPACT_ATOMS: atom_id res chain seq x y z
N MET A 1 22.80 -5.38 0.47
CA MET A 1 22.19 -4.29 -0.31
C MET A 1 20.76 -4.70 -0.56
N ASP A 2 19.85 -4.18 0.25
CA ASP A 2 18.44 -4.51 0.24
C ASP A 2 17.77 -3.76 -0.91
N LEU A 3 17.78 -4.40 -2.09
CA LEU A 3 17.05 -3.94 -3.27
C LEU A 3 15.55 -4.00 -2.97
N LYS A 4 14.92 -2.84 -2.76
CA LYS A 4 13.47 -2.79 -2.56
C LYS A 4 12.78 -2.89 -3.92
N GLU A 5 12.02 -3.96 -4.13
CA GLU A 5 11.23 -4.18 -5.34
C GLU A 5 9.76 -3.81 -5.11
N CYS A 6 9.18 -3.04 -6.03
CA CYS A 6 7.77 -2.71 -5.99
C CYS A 6 6.93 -3.92 -6.44
N ALA A 7 6.08 -4.44 -5.57
CA ALA A 7 5.19 -5.57 -5.89
C ALA A 7 4.14 -5.28 -6.99
N ASN A 8 3.90 -4.00 -7.32
CA ASN A 8 2.91 -3.61 -8.34
C ASN A 8 3.50 -3.58 -9.75
N CYS A 9 4.77 -3.20 -9.92
CA CYS A 9 5.39 -2.99 -11.24
C CYS A 9 6.76 -3.66 -11.41
N GLY A 10 7.39 -4.13 -10.32
CA GLY A 10 8.74 -4.70 -10.33
C GLY A 10 9.86 -3.66 -10.22
N TYR A 11 9.55 -2.38 -10.03
CA TYR A 11 10.56 -1.33 -9.90
C TYR A 11 11.50 -1.59 -8.71
N LYS A 12 12.81 -1.66 -8.99
CA LYS A 12 13.85 -1.86 -7.98
C LYS A 12 14.49 -0.51 -7.64
N SER A 13 14.51 -0.16 -6.36
CA SER A 13 15.15 1.06 -5.88
C SER A 13 16.22 0.74 -4.84
N GLU A 14 17.37 1.40 -4.98
CA GLU A 14 18.45 1.39 -3.99
C GLU A 14 18.23 2.42 -2.87
N THR A 15 17.33 3.38 -3.09
CA THR A 15 16.96 4.42 -2.12
C THR A 15 15.57 4.16 -1.55
N SER A 16 15.38 4.43 -0.26
CA SER A 16 14.07 4.38 0.41
C SER A 16 13.08 5.31 -0.30
N PHE A 17 11.95 4.74 -0.72
CA PHE A 17 10.84 5.47 -1.32
C PHE A 17 10.33 6.54 -0.34
N LYS A 18 10.13 7.76 -0.84
CA LYS A 18 9.53 8.84 -0.05
C LYS A 18 8.03 8.58 0.02
N ASP A 19 7.49 8.45 1.23
CA ASP A 19 6.06 8.17 1.51
C ASP A 19 5.53 6.81 1.00
N ASP A 20 6.42 5.83 0.79
CA ASP A 20 6.09 4.48 0.31
C ASP A 20 5.33 4.45 -1.04
N ILE A 21 5.43 5.56 -1.80
CA ILE A 21 4.89 5.69 -3.15
C ILE A 21 5.99 5.29 -4.12
N CYS A 22 5.70 4.31 -4.96
CA CYS A 22 6.62 3.94 -6.04
C CYS A 22 6.76 5.12 -7.03
N PRO A 23 7.98 5.60 -7.32
CA PRO A 23 8.19 6.71 -8.25
C PRO A 23 7.88 6.33 -9.71
N GLU A 24 7.92 5.03 -10.04
CA GLU A 24 7.64 4.55 -11.39
C GLU A 24 6.13 4.45 -11.66
N CYS A 25 5.38 3.73 -10.82
CA CYS A 25 3.95 3.55 -11.03
C CYS A 25 3.06 4.56 -10.27
N GLY A 26 3.63 5.35 -9.36
CA GLY A 26 2.93 6.39 -8.60
C GLY A 26 1.81 5.88 -7.69
N LYS A 27 1.79 4.59 -7.34
CA LYS A 27 0.71 3.96 -6.57
C LYS A 27 1.24 3.30 -5.29
N THR A 28 0.38 3.21 -4.28
CA THR A 28 0.64 2.56 -2.99
C THR A 28 -0.62 1.82 -2.48
N PHE A 29 -0.46 0.94 -1.50
CA PHE A 29 -1.55 0.23 -0.83
C PHE A 29 -2.11 1.05 0.34
N TRP A 30 -3.42 1.23 0.33
CA TRP A 30 -4.19 1.93 1.32
C TRP A 30 -5.13 0.95 2.02
N LYS A 31 -5.14 0.95 3.35
CA LYS A 31 -6.08 0.18 4.16
C LYS A 31 -7.05 1.11 4.86
N CYS A 32 -8.34 0.87 4.68
CA CYS A 32 -9.39 1.58 5.37
C CYS A 32 -9.28 1.30 6.87
N GLU A 33 -9.11 2.33 7.69
CA GLU A 33 -9.03 2.18 9.14
C GLU A 33 -10.37 1.82 9.77
N ASN A 34 -11.48 2.06 9.07
CA ASN A 34 -12.82 1.73 9.55
C ASN A 34 -13.17 0.24 9.34
N CYS A 35 -12.98 -0.27 8.13
CA CYS A 35 -13.43 -1.63 7.76
C CYS A 35 -12.30 -2.59 7.37
N GLY A 36 -11.05 -2.15 7.34
CA GLY A 36 -9.90 -2.97 6.93
C GLY A 36 -9.78 -3.21 5.42
N TYR A 37 -10.66 -2.62 4.60
CA TYR A 37 -10.60 -2.77 3.14
C TYR A 37 -9.31 -2.19 2.56
N THR A 38 -8.57 -3.01 1.81
CA THR A 38 -7.33 -2.60 1.16
C THR A 38 -7.58 -2.26 -0.30
N LEU A 39 -7.05 -1.13 -0.77
CA LEU A 39 -7.05 -0.74 -2.18
C LEU A 39 -5.68 -0.22 -2.62
N THR A 40 -5.42 -0.25 -3.92
CA THR A 40 -4.18 0.25 -4.51
C THR A 40 -4.47 1.53 -5.30
N ALA A 41 -3.92 2.66 -4.86
CA ALA A 41 -4.15 3.96 -5.48
C ALA A 41 -2.99 4.92 -5.22
N SER A 42 -2.87 5.98 -6.02
CA SER A 42 -1.92 7.08 -5.76
C SER A 42 -2.32 7.93 -4.57
N SER A 43 -3.63 8.03 -4.30
CA SER A 43 -4.19 8.73 -3.15
C SER A 43 -5.47 8.03 -2.72
N PRO A 44 -5.79 8.04 -1.42
CA PRO A 44 -6.98 7.39 -0.93
C PRO A 44 -8.25 8.19 -1.29
N PRO A 45 -9.37 7.51 -1.58
CA PRO A 45 -10.64 8.18 -1.84
C PRO A 45 -11.23 8.73 -0.53
N GLU A 46 -12.07 9.77 -0.62
CA GLU A 46 -12.81 10.27 0.55
C GLU A 46 -13.76 9.23 1.12
N ALA A 47 -14.40 8.42 0.26
CA ALA A 47 -15.35 7.39 0.64
C ALA A 47 -14.80 6.01 0.32
N CYS A 48 -14.87 5.10 1.30
CA CYS A 48 -14.43 3.73 1.11
C CYS A 48 -15.43 2.95 0.24
N PRO A 49 -15.01 2.26 -0.83
CA PRO A 49 -15.92 1.52 -1.71
C PRO A 49 -16.54 0.28 -1.04
N SER A 50 -15.91 -0.22 0.03
CA SER A 50 -16.41 -1.38 0.78
C SER A 50 -17.51 -1.00 1.77
N CYS A 51 -17.23 -0.07 2.71
CA CYS A 51 -18.23 0.36 3.69
C CYS A 51 -19.07 1.57 3.27
N LYS A 52 -18.74 2.23 2.14
CA LYS A 52 -19.43 3.41 1.58
C LYS A 52 -19.51 4.61 2.53
N GLN A 53 -18.61 4.67 3.50
CA GLN A 53 -18.51 5.77 4.46
C GLN A 53 -17.24 6.58 4.22
N LYS A 54 -17.22 7.83 4.69
CA LYS A 54 -15.99 8.62 4.72
C LYS A 54 -15.04 8.04 5.75
N CYS A 55 -13.86 7.62 5.32
CA CYS A 55 -12.90 6.90 6.16
C CYS A 55 -11.49 7.37 5.90
N LEU A 56 -10.66 7.32 6.94
CA LEU A 56 -9.23 7.48 6.80
C LEU A 56 -8.62 6.20 6.25
N PHE A 57 -7.65 6.38 5.37
CA PHE A 57 -6.92 5.31 4.74
C PHE A 57 -5.47 5.42 5.13
N LYS A 58 -4.96 4.35 5.73
CA LYS A 58 -3.57 4.25 6.16
C LYS A 58 -2.76 3.59 5.06
N ASN A 59 -1.60 4.15 4.73
CA ASN A 59 -0.65 3.49 3.84
C ASN A 59 -0.10 2.25 4.56
N ILE A 60 -0.26 1.08 3.93
CA ILE A 60 0.19 -0.21 4.46
C ILE A 60 1.22 -0.88 3.53
N THR A 61 1.82 -0.13 2.62
CA THR A 61 2.93 -0.62 1.79
C THR A 61 4.13 -0.84 2.69
N CYS A 62 4.26 -2.04 3.23
CA CYS A 62 5.42 -2.45 3.99
C CYS A 62 6.42 -3.08 3.02
N TYR A 63 7.66 -2.60 3.04
CA TYR A 63 8.74 -3.13 2.20
C TYR A 63 9.44 -4.35 2.81
N THR A 64 8.87 -4.98 3.85
CA THR A 64 9.40 -6.26 4.33
C THR A 64 8.84 -7.38 3.45
N PRO A 65 9.66 -8.37 3.08
CA PRO A 65 9.26 -9.49 2.21
C PRO A 65 8.08 -10.33 2.75
N GLU A 66 7.66 -10.07 3.98
CA GLU A 66 6.56 -10.75 4.67
C GLU A 66 5.23 -9.99 4.61
N CYS A 67 5.18 -8.75 4.09
CA CYS A 67 4.00 -7.89 4.26
C CYS A 67 3.71 -7.09 2.98
N GLY A 68 3.13 -7.74 1.96
CA GLY A 68 2.77 -7.04 0.71
C GLY A 68 2.69 -7.88 -0.56
N GLY A 69 2.87 -9.20 -0.48
CA GLY A 69 2.53 -10.10 -1.59
C GLY A 69 1.01 -10.33 -1.68
N PRO A 70 0.46 -10.71 -2.85
CA PRO A 70 -0.88 -11.27 -2.95
C PRO A 70 -0.95 -12.55 -2.11
N GLY A 71 -1.38 -12.41 -0.85
CA GLY A 71 -1.37 -13.47 0.16
C GLY A 71 -0.87 -13.08 1.56
N ASN A 72 -0.23 -11.92 1.73
CA ASN A 72 0.33 -11.47 3.01
C ASN A 72 -0.15 -10.05 3.38
N ILE A 73 -1.47 -9.87 3.45
CA ILE A 73 -2.07 -8.71 4.11
C ILE A 73 -2.20 -9.12 5.57
N ASP A 74 -1.40 -8.53 6.46
CA ASP A 74 -1.48 -8.85 7.88
C ASP A 74 -2.87 -8.47 8.42
N SER A 75 -3.61 -9.48 8.87
CA SER A 75 -4.97 -9.35 9.39
C SER A 75 -5.05 -8.70 10.78
N ARG A 76 -3.91 -8.32 11.39
CA ARG A 76 -3.85 -7.70 12.73
C ARG A 76 -3.57 -6.19 12.70
N LEU A 77 -3.34 -5.61 11.53
CA LEU A 77 -3.26 -4.15 11.31
C LEU A 77 -4.65 -3.49 11.20
#